data_AF-A0A151UFP0-F1
#
_entry.id   AF-A0A151UFP0-F1
#
_cell.length_a   1.000
_cell.length_b   1.000
_cell.length_c   1.000
_cell.angle_alpha   90.00
_cell.angle_beta   90.00
_cell.angle_gamma   90.00
#
_symmetry.space_group_name_H-M   'P 1'
#
loop_
_entity.id
_entity.type
_entity.pdbx_description
1 polymer ?
#
loop_
_entity_poly.entity_id
_entity_poly.type
_entity_poly.pdbx_seq_one_letter_code
_entity_poly.pdbx_strand_id
1 'polypeptide(L)'
;IGHRGARALRPEHTLAAYQKAIDDGADFIEPDLVPTLDGYLVARHENEIGGTTNVSSLPQFAERKTSKVVDGVTYTGWFTEDFTLNELKQLKARERIPEIRPANAQYNDQFDLPTLDEIIELVDAHYKKTGKLWACISKPNIPAISKVSIWPWSNAYYPRWPNTPIVVTLHRSIFSRLKSAT
;
A
#
# COMPACT_ATOMS: atom_id res chain seq x y z
N ILE A 1 -3.00 -3.12 -16.60
CA ILE A 1 -3.00 -2.74 -15.16
C ILE A 1 -2.10 -3.72 -14.40
N GLY A 2 -1.01 -3.23 -13.80
CA GLY A 2 -0.18 -3.95 -12.85
C GLY A 2 -0.84 -4.00 -11.47
N HIS A 3 -1.69 -5.01 -11.27
CA HIS A 3 -2.40 -5.25 -10.01
C HIS A 3 -1.41 -5.59 -8.88
N ARG A 4 -1.27 -4.68 -7.91
CA ARG A 4 -0.20 -4.70 -6.88
C ARG A 4 1.22 -4.63 -7.45
N GLY A 5 1.36 -4.04 -8.64
CA GLY A 5 2.56 -4.11 -9.46
C GLY A 5 2.65 -5.43 -10.24
N ALA A 6 3.86 -5.88 -10.55
CA ALA A 6 4.12 -7.17 -11.15
C ALA A 6 4.19 -8.27 -10.07
N ARG A 7 3.10 -8.44 -9.30
CA ARG A 7 3.05 -9.31 -8.12
C ARG A 7 3.42 -10.77 -8.38
N ALA A 8 3.34 -11.24 -9.63
CA ALA A 8 3.76 -12.59 -10.00
C ALA A 8 5.28 -12.74 -10.10
N LEU A 9 6.00 -11.61 -10.22
CA LEU A 9 7.44 -11.56 -10.50
C LEU A 9 8.25 -10.91 -9.36
N ARG A 10 7.60 -10.14 -8.50
CA ARG A 10 8.20 -9.47 -7.33
C ARG A 10 7.22 -9.49 -6.15
N PRO A 11 7.71 -9.41 -4.89
CA PRO A 11 6.84 -9.22 -3.73
C PRO A 11 5.90 -8.04 -3.95
N GLU A 12 4.60 -8.29 -3.74
CA GLU A 12 3.54 -7.34 -4.07
C GLU A 12 3.65 -6.02 -3.31
N HIS A 13 3.16 -4.94 -3.93
CA HIS A 13 3.18 -3.57 -3.40
C HIS A 13 4.57 -3.05 -3.00
N THR A 14 5.61 -3.41 -3.72
CA THR A 14 6.94 -2.82 -3.59
C THR A 14 7.20 -1.87 -4.75
N LEU A 15 8.08 -0.86 -4.59
CA LEU A 15 8.51 -0.04 -5.72
C LEU A 15 9.09 -0.89 -6.85
N ALA A 16 9.80 -1.97 -6.51
CA ALA A 16 10.32 -2.91 -7.50
C ALA A 16 9.21 -3.64 -8.28
N ALA A 17 8.11 -4.04 -7.62
CA ALA A 17 6.97 -4.62 -8.30
C ALA A 17 6.27 -3.60 -9.21
N TYR A 18 6.10 -2.36 -8.76
CA TYR A 18 5.52 -1.31 -9.58
C TYR A 18 6.40 -1.00 -10.78
N GLN A 19 7.70 -0.76 -10.57
CA GLN A 19 8.68 -0.52 -11.62
C GLN A 19 8.70 -1.65 -12.65
N LYS A 20 8.68 -2.91 -12.21
CA LYS A 20 8.63 -4.05 -13.14
C LYS A 20 7.37 -4.04 -13.99
N ALA A 21 6.21 -3.68 -13.42
CA ALA A 21 4.98 -3.54 -14.21
C ALA A 21 5.09 -2.40 -15.22
N ILE A 22 5.72 -1.28 -14.85
CA ILE A 22 6.03 -0.16 -15.77
C ILE A 22 6.89 -0.65 -16.92
N ASP A 23 7.99 -1.34 -16.61
CA ASP A 23 8.95 -1.83 -17.59
C ASP A 23 8.33 -2.87 -18.54
N ASP A 24 7.40 -3.67 -18.04
CA ASP A 24 6.63 -4.64 -18.83
C ASP A 24 5.52 -4.00 -19.68
N GLY A 25 5.38 -2.67 -19.62
CA GLY A 25 4.45 -1.91 -20.43
C GLY A 25 3.02 -1.84 -19.88
N ALA A 26 2.82 -2.04 -18.58
CA ALA A 26 1.51 -1.81 -17.97
C ALA A 26 1.09 -0.33 -18.09
N ASP A 27 -0.16 -0.08 -18.46
CA ASP A 27 -0.69 1.30 -18.56
C ASP A 27 -1.01 1.95 -17.20
N PHE A 28 -1.17 1.14 -16.16
CA PHE A 28 -1.58 1.55 -14.82
C PHE A 28 -0.91 0.66 -13.78
N ILE A 29 -0.64 1.19 -12.59
CA ILE A 29 -0.38 0.39 -11.38
C ILE A 29 -1.50 0.60 -10.37
N GLU A 30 -1.72 -0.43 -9.56
CA GLU A 30 -2.81 -0.46 -8.60
C GLU A 30 -2.20 -0.77 -7.22
N PRO A 31 -2.08 0.24 -6.33
CA PRO A 31 -1.74 0.03 -4.93
C PRO A 31 -3.00 -0.13 -4.07
N ASP A 32 -2.98 -1.08 -3.16
CA ASP A 32 -3.89 -1.13 -2.03
C ASP A 32 -3.26 -0.29 -0.91
N LEU A 33 -4.04 0.55 -0.23
CA LEU A 33 -3.51 1.50 0.77
C LEU A 33 -4.11 1.24 2.15
N VAL A 34 -3.24 1.21 3.15
CA VAL A 34 -3.60 1.09 4.56
C VAL A 34 -2.94 2.21 5.38
N PRO A 35 -3.59 2.69 6.44
CA PRO A 35 -3.05 3.75 7.29
C PRO A 35 -2.00 3.22 8.27
N THR A 36 -1.07 4.10 8.63
CA THR A 36 -0.15 3.95 9.78
C THR A 36 -0.72 4.64 11.03
N LEU A 37 -0.14 4.38 12.20
CA LEU A 37 -0.50 5.01 13.48
C LEU A 37 -0.42 6.54 13.42
N ASP A 38 0.59 7.06 12.74
CA ASP A 38 0.91 8.48 12.56
C ASP A 38 0.30 9.10 11.28
N GLY A 39 -0.65 8.39 10.64
CA GLY A 39 -1.51 8.95 9.59
C GLY A 39 -0.96 8.96 8.17
N TYR A 40 0.16 8.27 7.92
CA TYR A 40 0.66 8.05 6.56
C TYR A 40 -0.10 6.91 5.88
N LEU A 41 -0.09 6.90 4.54
CA LEU A 41 -0.61 5.79 3.74
C LEU A 41 0.55 4.98 3.18
N VAL A 42 0.54 3.67 3.46
CA VAL A 42 1.51 2.71 2.93
C VAL A 42 0.81 1.70 2.04
N ALA A 43 1.50 1.20 1.01
CA ALA A 43 0.91 0.24 0.11
C ALA A 43 1.03 -1.18 0.67
N ARG A 44 -0.11 -1.77 1.05
CA ARG A 44 -0.32 -3.15 1.51
C ARG A 44 -1.79 -3.53 1.25
N HIS A 45 -2.07 -4.80 1.01
CA HIS A 45 -3.43 -5.27 0.73
C HIS A 45 -4.28 -5.50 1.99
N GLU A 46 -3.65 -5.93 3.09
CA GLU A 46 -4.28 -6.04 4.41
C GLU A 46 -3.47 -5.26 5.43
N ASN A 47 -4.17 -4.85 6.49
CA ASN A 47 -3.57 -4.25 7.67
C ASN A 47 -2.66 -5.23 8.42
N GLU A 48 -3.04 -6.51 8.48
CA GLU A 48 -2.21 -7.56 9.06
C GLU A 48 -1.01 -7.84 8.13
N ILE A 49 0.21 -7.64 8.65
CA ILE A 49 1.46 -7.66 7.88
C ILE A 49 2.41 -8.79 8.27
N GLY A 50 2.02 -9.69 9.17
CA GLY A 50 2.84 -10.81 9.62
C GLY A 50 3.16 -11.81 8.51
N GLY A 51 2.24 -11.99 7.56
CA GLY A 51 2.45 -12.88 6.40
C GLY A 51 3.11 -12.23 5.17
N THR A 52 3.29 -10.90 5.16
CA THR A 52 3.79 -10.18 3.98
C THR A 52 5.02 -9.32 4.27
N THR A 53 5.56 -9.42 5.48
CA THR A 53 6.77 -8.71 5.91
C THR A 53 7.64 -9.59 6.80
N ASN A 54 8.83 -9.09 7.16
CA ASN A 54 9.72 -9.73 8.12
C ASN A 54 9.44 -9.37 9.60
N VAL A 55 8.33 -8.71 9.92
CA VAL A 55 8.03 -8.20 11.27
C VAL A 55 8.15 -9.26 12.36
N SER A 56 7.75 -10.51 12.08
CA SER A 56 7.81 -11.62 13.02
C SER A 56 9.23 -12.07 13.38
N SER A 57 10.23 -11.67 12.58
CA SER A 57 11.65 -11.95 12.83
C SER A 57 12.40 -10.83 13.53
N LEU A 58 11.73 -9.72 13.86
CA LEU A 58 12.33 -8.55 14.50
C LEU A 58 11.96 -8.49 15.99
N PRO A 59 12.89 -8.78 16.92
CA PRO A 59 12.58 -8.87 18.35
C PRO A 59 11.99 -7.58 18.95
N GLN A 60 12.41 -6.42 18.45
CA GLN A 60 11.90 -5.12 18.92
C GLN A 60 10.40 -4.92 18.66
N PHE A 61 9.81 -5.71 17.75
CA PHE A 61 8.39 -5.67 17.43
C PHE A 61 7.62 -6.88 17.95
N ALA A 62 8.23 -7.80 18.71
CA ALA A 62 7.55 -8.98 19.23
C ALA A 62 6.29 -8.61 20.06
N GLU A 63 6.42 -7.61 20.94
CA GLU A 63 5.34 -7.12 21.81
C GLU A 63 4.26 -6.31 21.06
N ARG A 64 4.43 -6.06 19.76
CA ARG A 64 3.39 -5.42 18.93
C ARG A 64 2.37 -6.42 18.39
N LYS A 65 2.59 -7.73 18.57
CA LYS A 65 1.64 -8.75 18.13
C LYS A 65 0.37 -8.66 18.97
N THR A 66 -0.78 -8.55 18.32
CA THR A 66 -2.08 -8.40 18.98
C THR A 66 -3.18 -9.15 18.23
N SER A 67 -4.38 -9.20 18.80
CA SER A 67 -5.58 -9.75 18.17
C SER A 67 -6.60 -8.65 17.91
N LYS A 68 -7.14 -8.59 16.69
CA LYS A 68 -8.17 -7.64 16.29
C LYS A 68 -9.31 -8.34 15.58
N VAL A 69 -10.52 -7.80 15.71
CA VAL A 69 -11.70 -8.31 15.00
C VAL A 69 -11.93 -7.45 13.76
N VAL A 70 -11.89 -8.06 12.58
CA VAL A 70 -12.18 -7.41 11.29
C VAL A 70 -13.30 -8.19 10.63
N ASP A 71 -14.42 -7.51 10.35
CA ASP A 71 -15.63 -8.11 9.77
C ASP A 71 -16.13 -9.37 10.51
N GLY A 72 -16.04 -9.35 11.85
CA GLY A 72 -16.48 -10.46 12.71
C GLY A 72 -15.49 -11.63 12.81
N VAL A 73 -14.35 -11.55 12.14
CA VAL A 73 -13.27 -12.55 12.19
C VAL A 73 -12.12 -12.02 13.03
N THR A 74 -11.64 -12.82 13.98
CA THR A 74 -10.45 -12.48 14.77
C THR A 74 -9.18 -12.80 13.99
N TYR A 75 -8.37 -11.78 13.75
CA TYR A 75 -7.03 -11.89 13.21
C TYR A 75 -6.03 -11.68 14.35
N THR A 76 -4.96 -12.47 14.38
CA THR A 76 -3.87 -12.32 15.34
C THR A 76 -2.57 -12.15 14.58
N GLY A 77 -1.88 -11.04 14.81
CA GLY A 77 -0.74 -10.65 13.99
C GLY A 77 -0.23 -9.25 14.33
N TRP A 78 0.42 -8.62 13.36
CA TRP A 78 0.93 -7.26 13.47
C TRP A 78 0.16 -6.39 12.49
N PHE A 79 -0.35 -5.24 12.93
CA PHE A 79 -1.25 -4.42 12.11
C PHE A 79 -0.63 -3.07 11.81
N THR A 80 -0.69 -2.59 10.56
CA THR A 80 -0.04 -1.33 10.16
C THR A 80 -0.48 -0.13 10.99
N GLU A 81 -1.73 -0.09 11.46
CA GLU A 81 -2.25 1.00 12.29
C GLU A 81 -1.68 1.03 13.73
N ASP A 82 -0.90 0.02 14.13
CA ASP A 82 -0.19 -0.02 15.42
C ASP A 82 1.28 0.41 15.31
N PHE A 83 1.72 0.82 14.11
CA PHE A 83 3.09 1.21 13.82
C PHE A 83 3.14 2.62 13.23
N THR A 84 4.14 3.40 13.64
CA THR A 84 4.51 4.64 12.95
C THR A 84 5.15 4.33 11.59
N LEU A 85 5.16 5.30 10.68
CA LEU A 85 5.85 5.15 9.40
C LEU A 85 7.33 4.81 9.59
N ASN A 86 8.00 5.45 10.56
CA ASN A 86 9.42 5.20 10.83
C ASN A 86 9.68 3.76 11.29
N GLU A 87 8.76 3.16 12.05
CA GLU A 87 8.86 1.74 12.42
C GLU A 87 8.59 0.82 11.22
N LEU A 88 7.56 1.11 10.41
CA LEU A 88 7.27 0.33 9.21
C LEU A 88 8.40 0.37 8.18
N LYS A 89 9.15 1.47 8.11
CA LYS A 89 10.34 1.59 7.25
C LYS A 89 11.54 0.74 7.69
N GLN A 90 11.49 0.13 8.87
CA GLN A 90 12.47 -0.88 9.28
C GLN A 90 12.12 -2.28 8.77
N LEU A 91 10.87 -2.49 8.33
CA LEU A 91 10.40 -3.76 7.82
C LEU A 91 10.77 -3.93 6.35
N LYS A 92 10.88 -5.19 5.95
CA LYS A 92 11.08 -5.58 4.55
C LYS A 92 9.94 -6.46 4.08
N ALA A 93 9.55 -6.28 2.82
CA ALA A 93 8.47 -7.03 2.19
C ALA A 93 8.86 -8.48 1.91
N ARG A 94 7.88 -9.38 2.03
CA ARG A 94 7.99 -10.80 1.70
C ARG A 94 6.88 -11.23 0.76
N GLU A 95 7.14 -12.31 0.01
CA GLU A 95 6.13 -12.99 -0.79
C GLU A 95 5.03 -13.56 0.11
N ARG A 96 3.76 -13.27 -0.24
CA ARG A 96 2.57 -13.68 0.51
C ARG A 96 2.28 -15.17 0.43
N ILE A 97 2.46 -15.77 -0.75
CA ILE A 97 2.07 -17.15 -1.07
C ILE A 97 3.27 -17.90 -1.68
N PRO A 98 4.36 -18.09 -0.93
CA PRO A 98 5.59 -18.69 -1.45
C PRO A 98 5.39 -20.11 -1.98
N GLU A 99 4.36 -20.83 -1.53
CA GLU A 99 3.99 -22.15 -2.03
C GLU A 99 3.48 -22.11 -3.48
N ILE A 100 2.88 -20.98 -3.89
CA ILE A 100 2.34 -20.76 -5.23
C ILE A 100 3.31 -19.95 -6.10
N ARG A 101 4.02 -18.99 -5.50
CA ARG A 101 5.00 -18.11 -6.16
C ARG A 101 6.42 -18.30 -5.57
N PRO A 102 7.00 -19.51 -5.61
CA PRO A 102 8.27 -19.79 -4.94
C PRO A 102 9.43 -18.96 -5.50
N ALA A 103 9.39 -18.64 -6.80
CA ALA A 103 10.38 -17.76 -7.42
C ALA A 103 10.39 -16.35 -6.79
N ASN A 104 9.28 -15.86 -6.24
CA ASN A 104 9.28 -14.55 -5.59
C ASN A 104 9.95 -14.56 -4.22
N ALA A 105 10.02 -15.71 -3.55
CA ALA A 105 10.64 -15.82 -2.24
C ALA A 105 12.14 -15.45 -2.25
N GLN A 106 12.80 -15.55 -3.42
CA GLN A 106 14.19 -15.10 -3.58
C GLN A 106 14.37 -13.60 -3.33
N TYR A 107 13.30 -12.81 -3.43
CA TYR A 107 13.29 -11.37 -3.19
C TYR A 107 12.84 -10.98 -1.78
N ASN A 108 12.58 -11.96 -0.92
CA ASN A 108 12.22 -11.68 0.47
C ASN A 108 13.31 -10.83 1.13
N ASP A 109 12.86 -9.88 1.93
CA ASP A 109 13.69 -9.02 2.77
C ASP A 109 14.56 -8.01 2.02
N GLN A 110 14.33 -7.81 0.71
CA GLN A 110 15.12 -6.89 -0.12
C GLN A 110 14.48 -5.51 -0.28
N PHE A 111 13.15 -5.42 -0.23
CA PHE A 111 12.42 -4.20 -0.57
C PHE A 111 11.64 -3.64 0.61
N ASP A 112 11.59 -2.31 0.69
CA ASP A 112 10.81 -1.59 1.71
C ASP A 112 9.32 -1.58 1.39
N LEU A 113 8.51 -1.23 2.40
CA LEU A 113 7.10 -0.91 2.24
C LEU A 113 6.99 0.53 1.74
N PRO A 114 6.46 0.76 0.53
CA PRO A 114 6.38 2.10 -0.03
C PRO A 114 5.19 2.89 0.54
N THR A 115 5.37 4.19 0.69
CA THR A 115 4.28 5.14 0.95
C THR A 115 3.56 5.48 -0.35
N LEU A 116 2.36 6.06 -0.23
CA LEU A 116 1.68 6.64 -1.39
C LEU A 116 2.56 7.70 -2.08
N ASP A 117 3.25 8.54 -1.31
CA ASP A 117 4.11 9.60 -1.85
C ASP A 117 5.26 9.03 -2.70
N GLU A 118 5.94 7.98 -2.22
CA GLU A 118 7.01 7.33 -2.98
C GLU A 118 6.50 6.65 -4.26
N ILE A 119 5.27 6.12 -4.24
CA ILE A 119 4.62 5.56 -5.44
C ILE A 119 4.30 6.67 -6.44
N ILE A 120 3.81 7.81 -5.96
CA ILE A 120 3.54 8.99 -6.79
C ILE A 120 4.85 9.50 -7.41
N GLU A 121 5.94 9.57 -6.65
CA GLU A 121 7.26 9.97 -7.15
C GLU A 121 7.78 9.02 -8.24
N LEU A 122 7.62 7.70 -8.05
CA LEU A 122 7.97 6.70 -9.06
C LEU A 122 7.22 6.94 -10.38
N VAL A 123 5.91 7.20 -10.27
CA VAL A 123 5.04 7.44 -11.42
C VAL A 123 5.36 8.77 -12.11
N ASP A 124 5.58 9.84 -11.34
CA ASP A 124 5.98 11.16 -11.85
C ASP A 124 7.32 11.09 -12.61
N ALA A 125 8.30 10.36 -12.07
CA ALA A 125 9.58 10.14 -12.73
C ALA A 125 9.40 9.42 -14.08
N HIS A 126 8.52 8.42 -14.14
CA HIS A 126 8.20 7.73 -15.40
C HIS A 126 7.48 8.64 -16.40
N TYR A 127 6.51 9.42 -15.94
CA TYR A 127 5.80 10.41 -16.77
C TYR A 127 6.77 11.41 -17.38
N LYS A 128 7.65 12.01 -16.58
CA LYS A 128 8.67 12.96 -17.05
C LYS A 128 9.59 12.37 -18.11
N LYS A 129 9.85 11.05 -18.07
CA LYS A 129 10.68 10.35 -19.06
C LYS A 129 9.94 10.01 -20.35
N THR A 130 8.63 9.75 -20.30
CA THR A 130 7.89 9.10 -21.41
C THR A 130 6.71 9.90 -21.95
N GLY A 131 6.21 10.89 -21.20
CA GLY A 131 4.98 11.61 -21.49
C GLY A 131 3.69 10.79 -21.31
N LYS A 132 3.76 9.54 -20.83
CA LYS A 132 2.58 8.70 -20.63
C LYS A 132 1.94 8.97 -19.27
N LEU A 133 0.66 9.35 -19.28
CA LEU A 133 -0.18 9.54 -18.09
C LEU A 133 -0.41 8.21 -17.37
N TRP A 134 -0.36 8.23 -16.05
CA TRP A 134 -0.50 7.05 -15.20
C TRP A 134 -1.56 7.31 -14.14
N ALA A 135 -2.49 6.36 -13.99
CA ALA A 135 -3.49 6.39 -12.93
C ALA A 135 -3.16 5.38 -11.84
N CYS A 136 -3.27 5.84 -10.61
CA CYS A 136 -3.12 5.04 -9.40
C CYS A 136 -4.53 4.67 -8.93
N ILE A 137 -4.95 3.43 -9.17
CA ILE A 137 -6.24 2.95 -8.66
C ILE A 137 -5.97 2.38 -7.27
N SER A 138 -6.56 2.96 -6.23
CA SER A 138 -6.41 2.40 -4.89
C SER A 138 -7.73 1.93 -4.31
N LYS A 139 -7.67 0.75 -3.69
CA LYS A 139 -8.69 0.28 -2.76
C LYS A 139 -8.21 0.60 -1.35
N PRO A 140 -8.81 1.59 -0.66
CA PRO A 140 -8.50 1.80 0.75
C PRO A 140 -9.09 0.65 1.56
N ASN A 141 -8.25 -0.05 2.33
CA ASN A 141 -8.71 -0.99 3.36
C ASN A 141 -8.62 -0.27 4.71
N ILE A 142 -9.67 0.50 5.05
CA ILE A 142 -9.70 1.34 6.25
C ILE A 142 -10.73 0.74 7.22
N PRO A 143 -10.31 -0.03 8.26
CA PRO A 143 -11.18 -0.32 9.39
C PRO A 143 -11.50 1.00 10.11
N ALA A 144 -12.69 1.09 10.71
CA ALA A 144 -13.25 2.30 11.30
C ALA A 144 -12.34 2.96 12.37
N ILE A 145 -11.39 3.80 11.95
CA ILE A 145 -10.60 4.67 12.80
C ILE A 145 -11.18 6.08 12.64
N SER A 146 -11.75 6.62 13.72
CA SER A 146 -12.50 7.88 13.77
C SER A 146 -11.66 9.16 13.60
N LYS A 147 -10.41 9.05 13.10
CA LYS A 147 -9.48 10.19 12.97
C LYS A 147 -8.63 10.18 11.70
N VAL A 148 -9.09 9.55 10.62
CA VAL A 148 -8.55 9.83 9.28
C VAL A 148 -9.51 10.78 8.57
N SER A 149 -9.10 12.05 8.45
CA SER A 149 -9.84 13.06 7.69
C SER A 149 -9.73 12.76 6.21
N ILE A 150 -10.58 11.88 5.69
CA ILE A 150 -10.70 11.62 4.26
C ILE A 150 -11.63 12.69 3.69
N TRP A 151 -11.06 13.65 2.95
CA TRP A 151 -11.83 14.76 2.39
C TRP A 151 -12.85 14.27 1.33
N PRO A 152 -14.10 14.78 1.30
CA PRO A 152 -15.19 14.22 0.50
C PRO A 152 -15.19 14.50 -1.02
N TRP A 153 -14.13 14.35 -1.83
CA TRP A 153 -14.17 15.05 -3.15
C TRP A 153 -14.02 14.21 -4.42
N SER A 154 -15.07 14.34 -5.26
CA SER A 154 -15.19 13.92 -6.66
C SER A 154 -14.31 14.72 -7.63
N ASN A 155 -13.11 15.11 -7.20
CA ASN A 155 -12.01 15.70 -7.98
C ASN A 155 -10.93 16.11 -6.98
N ALA A 156 -10.13 15.16 -6.50
CA ALA A 156 -8.99 15.49 -5.64
C ALA A 156 -7.74 15.70 -6.51
N TYR A 157 -7.50 16.96 -6.88
CA TYR A 157 -6.17 17.43 -7.24
C TYR A 157 -5.33 17.47 -5.96
N TYR A 158 -4.17 16.80 -5.93
CA TYR A 158 -3.15 17.03 -4.90
C TYR A 158 -2.37 18.29 -5.30
N PRO A 159 -2.51 19.45 -4.61
CA PRO A 159 -1.76 20.65 -4.96
C PRO A 159 -0.42 20.61 -4.22
N ARG A 160 0.50 19.81 -4.73
CA ARG A 160 1.92 20.10 -4.70
C ARG A 160 2.40 19.81 -6.11
N TRP A 161 3.24 20.69 -6.65
CA TRP A 161 3.82 20.68 -8.00
C TRP A 161 2.97 21.39 -9.08
N PRO A 162 3.43 22.55 -9.59
CA PRO A 162 2.85 23.12 -10.79
C PRO A 162 3.28 22.26 -11.98
N ASN A 163 2.31 21.66 -12.68
CA ASN A 163 2.40 21.09 -14.04
C ASN A 163 2.47 19.55 -14.22
N THR A 164 2.10 18.70 -13.25
CA THR A 164 1.90 17.26 -13.53
C THR A 164 0.45 16.80 -13.29
N PRO A 165 -0.26 16.27 -14.30
CA PRO A 165 -1.53 15.58 -14.08
C PRO A 165 -1.27 14.15 -13.57
N ILE A 166 -1.15 13.96 -12.25
CA ILE A 166 -1.20 12.61 -11.65
C ILE A 166 -2.64 12.36 -11.21
N VAL A 167 -3.31 11.38 -11.84
CA VAL A 167 -4.70 11.03 -11.51
C VAL A 167 -4.69 9.85 -10.54
N VAL A 168 -4.91 10.12 -9.25
CA VAL A 168 -5.17 9.08 -8.25
C VAL A 168 -6.68 8.87 -8.17
N THR A 169 -7.17 7.70 -8.61
CA THR A 169 -8.59 7.35 -8.58
C THR A 169 -8.87 6.40 -7.42
N LEU A 170 -9.57 6.90 -6.40
CA LEU A 170 -10.08 6.13 -5.26
C LEU A 170 -11.50 5.64 -5.55
N HIS A 171 -11.79 4.34 -5.38
CA HIS A 171 -13.11 3.76 -5.74
C HIS A 171 -14.24 4.16 -4.76
N ARG A 172 -15.42 4.54 -5.30
CA ARG A 172 -16.57 5.13 -4.56
C ARG A 172 -17.27 4.24 -3.51
N SER A 173 -17.09 2.92 -3.52
CA SER A 173 -17.93 1.98 -2.74
C SER A 173 -17.77 2.02 -1.22
N ILE A 174 -16.86 2.84 -0.68
CA ILE A 174 -16.55 2.94 0.76
C ILE A 174 -17.20 4.17 1.42
N PHE A 175 -17.63 5.17 0.64
CA PHE A 175 -18.20 6.41 1.16
C PHE A 175 -19.55 6.24 1.89
N SER A 176 -20.29 5.15 1.67
CA SER A 176 -21.57 4.93 2.34
C SER A 176 -21.44 4.51 3.81
N ARG A 177 -20.28 3.98 4.25
CA ARG A 177 -20.07 3.53 5.63
C ARG A 177 -19.55 4.61 6.60
N LEU A 178 -19.22 5.81 6.11
CA LEU A 178 -18.70 6.92 6.93
C LEU A 178 -19.71 8.07 7.13
N LYS A 179 -20.88 8.02 6.48
CA LYS A 179 -21.93 9.04 6.63
C LYS A 179 -22.86 8.85 7.83
N SER A 180 -22.65 7.84 8.68
CA SER A 180 -23.53 7.55 9.83
C SER A 180 -22.91 7.83 11.19
N ALA A 181 -21.82 8.60 11.27
CA ALA A 181 -21.22 9.02 12.53
C ALA A 181 -20.86 10.51 12.51
N THR A 182 -21.90 11.35 12.41
CA THR A 182 -22.10 12.65 13.09
C THR A 182 -23.47 13.16 12.72
#